data_AF-A0A165R633-F1
#
_entry.id   AF-A0A165R633-F1
#
_cell.length_a   1.000
_cell.length_b   1.000
_cell.length_c   1.000
_cell.angle_alpha   90.00
_cell.angle_beta   90.00
_cell.angle_gamma   90.00
#
_symmetry.space_group_name_H-M   'P 1'
#
loop_
_entity.id
_entity.type
_entity.pdbx_description
1 polymer ?
#
loop_
_entity_poly.entity_id
_entity_poly.type
_entity_poly.pdbx_seq_one_letter_code
_entity_poly.pdbx_strand_id
1 'polypeptide(L)'
;MSDLIATAPTFGRIPTETIAVIGEHIVKEMRAEHGDKVASDRWWSITQTCRRWRDVLCDSAALWTNVTIKGIDYLQEMLVRSKKLPLTIHGSLCSDDDQTNCKKLRLIMSHSSRIRSLCITVSPGALKDLTEVPHISEMNKLEALDITQIPIETLEDGMPNTDILSRFQSPVLRSLRLTHFQFDDVQPLLCSTLTTLTLTGPGSASPSEMAQVLQGMPDLESLNLLLNFSPSDAV
;
A
#
# COMPACT_ATOMS: atom_id res chain seq x y z
N MET A 1 -50.90 -28.82 23.53
CA MET A 1 -50.69 -29.02 22.08
C MET A 1 -50.75 -27.63 21.47
N SER A 2 -49.71 -26.79 21.57
CA SER A 2 -48.29 -27.05 21.21
C SER A 2 -48.26 -27.49 19.74
N ASP A 3 -47.66 -26.80 18.76
CA ASP A 3 -46.44 -25.99 18.80
C ASP A 3 -46.27 -25.09 17.56
N LEU A 4 -45.50 -24.03 17.79
CA LEU A 4 -44.55 -23.33 16.89
C LEU A 4 -45.01 -22.93 15.47
N ILE A 5 -45.51 -21.70 15.37
CA ILE A 5 -45.21 -20.86 14.21
C ILE A 5 -43.72 -20.48 14.34
N ALA A 6 -42.86 -21.17 13.59
CA ALA A 6 -41.47 -20.78 13.41
C ALA A 6 -41.44 -19.38 12.78
N THR A 7 -41.24 -18.36 13.62
CA THR A 7 -40.93 -17.01 13.17
C THR A 7 -39.55 -17.06 12.55
N ALA A 8 -39.48 -16.93 11.22
CA ALA A 8 -38.22 -16.72 10.53
C ALA A 8 -37.48 -15.55 11.21
N PRO A 9 -36.18 -15.66 11.51
CA PRO A 9 -35.46 -14.62 12.21
C PRO A 9 -35.52 -13.34 11.38
N THR A 10 -36.16 -12.31 11.93
CA THR A 10 -36.33 -11.02 11.26
C THR A 10 -35.01 -10.27 11.26
N PHE A 11 -34.13 -10.58 10.31
CA PHE A 11 -32.94 -9.77 10.00
C PHE A 11 -33.29 -8.31 9.63
N GLY A 12 -34.58 -8.01 9.39
CA GLY A 12 -35.11 -6.67 9.13
C GLY A 12 -35.16 -5.70 10.32
N ARG A 13 -34.87 -6.13 11.55
CA ARG A 13 -34.98 -5.26 12.76
C ARG A 13 -33.68 -4.63 13.25
N ILE A 14 -32.53 -5.02 12.72
CA ILE A 14 -31.24 -4.49 13.16
C ILE A 14 -31.12 -3.03 12.69
N PRO A 15 -30.85 -2.03 13.55
CA PRO A 15 -30.63 -0.64 13.13
C PRO A 15 -29.47 -0.51 12.12
N THR A 16 -29.51 0.52 11.28
CA THR A 16 -28.48 0.75 10.25
C THR A 16 -27.10 0.99 10.88
N GLU A 17 -27.06 1.63 12.04
CA GLU A 17 -25.85 1.86 12.83
C GLU A 17 -25.22 0.53 13.26
N THR A 18 -26.06 -0.41 13.73
CA THR A 18 -25.58 -1.73 14.16
C THR A 18 -25.05 -2.55 12.98
N ILE A 19 -25.68 -2.46 11.80
CA ILE A 19 -25.16 -3.12 10.59
C ILE A 19 -23.77 -2.57 10.22
N ALA A 20 -23.59 -1.25 10.28
CA ALA A 20 -22.30 -0.61 10.01
C ALA A 20 -21.23 -1.06 11.01
N VAL A 21 -21.55 -1.05 12.30
CA VAL A 21 -20.64 -1.50 13.38
C VAL A 21 -20.25 -2.97 13.20
N ILE A 22 -21.21 -3.84 12.87
CA ILE A 22 -20.94 -5.26 12.60
C ILE A 22 -19.99 -5.39 11.41
N GLY A 23 -20.27 -4.69 10.30
CA GLY A 23 -19.42 -4.72 9.12
C GLY A 23 -17.99 -4.29 9.43
N GLU A 24 -17.83 -3.19 10.18
CA GLU A 24 -16.52 -2.68 10.59
C GLU A 24 -15.79 -3.67 11.50
N HIS A 25 -16.50 -4.31 12.43
CA HIS A 25 -15.91 -5.30 13.32
C HIS A 25 -15.43 -6.53 12.57
N ILE A 26 -16.26 -7.08 11.66
CA ILE A 26 -15.89 -8.25 10.85
C ILE A 26 -14.66 -7.93 9.99
N VAL A 27 -14.62 -6.75 9.36
CA VAL A 27 -13.45 -6.33 8.58
C VAL A 27 -12.22 -6.19 9.47
N LYS A 28 -12.35 -5.65 10.68
CA LYS A 28 -11.25 -5.54 11.63
C LYS A 28 -10.71 -6.91 12.08
N GLU A 29 -11.60 -7.85 12.40
CA GLU A 29 -11.22 -9.23 12.77
C GLU A 29 -10.56 -9.96 11.59
N MET A 30 -11.15 -9.88 10.39
CA MET A 30 -10.58 -10.50 9.18
C MET A 30 -9.17 -9.96 8.88
N ARG A 31 -8.94 -8.65 9.07
CA ARG A 31 -7.62 -8.02 8.93
C ARG A 31 -6.63 -8.52 9.98
N ALA A 32 -7.06 -8.67 11.24
CA ALA A 32 -6.20 -9.15 12.31
C ALA A 32 -5.75 -10.60 12.10
N GLU A 33 -6.64 -11.46 11.60
CA GLU A 33 -6.37 -12.89 11.42
C GLU A 33 -5.59 -13.23 10.15
N HIS A 34 -5.90 -12.56 9.03
CA HIS A 34 -5.40 -12.95 7.71
C HIS A 34 -4.49 -11.91 7.05
N GLY A 35 -4.23 -10.78 7.71
CA GLY A 35 -3.52 -9.64 7.17
C GLY A 35 -4.33 -8.87 6.11
N ASP A 36 -3.79 -7.73 5.68
CA ASP A 36 -4.51 -6.78 4.81
C ASP A 36 -4.85 -7.34 3.41
N LYS A 37 -4.07 -8.31 2.90
CA LYS A 37 -4.23 -8.86 1.54
C LYS A 37 -5.44 -9.78 1.37
N VAL A 38 -5.86 -10.49 2.41
CA VAL A 38 -6.92 -11.52 2.33
C VAL A 38 -8.29 -10.99 2.73
N ALA A 39 -8.31 -9.91 3.51
CA ALA A 39 -9.54 -9.33 4.02
C ALA A 39 -10.46 -8.80 2.91
N SER A 40 -9.91 -8.19 1.84
CA SER A 40 -10.68 -7.50 0.78
C SER A 40 -11.73 -8.36 0.08
N ASP A 41 -11.46 -9.66 -0.06
CA ASP A 41 -12.27 -10.54 -0.92
C ASP A 41 -13.40 -11.23 -0.16
N ARG A 42 -13.26 -11.36 1.16
CA ARG A 42 -14.23 -12.09 2.00
C ARG A 42 -15.37 -11.21 2.50
N TRP A 43 -15.13 -9.92 2.76
CA TRP A 43 -16.19 -9.05 3.27
C TRP A 43 -17.23 -8.69 2.18
N TRP A 44 -16.89 -8.84 0.89
CA TRP A 44 -17.85 -8.65 -0.19
C TRP A 44 -19.08 -9.54 -0.05
N SER A 45 -18.90 -10.76 0.44
CA SER A 45 -20.01 -11.70 0.73
C SER A 45 -21.02 -11.13 1.73
N ILE A 46 -20.60 -10.25 2.64
CA ILE A 46 -21.48 -9.59 3.62
C ILE A 46 -22.42 -8.60 2.92
N THR A 47 -21.94 -7.91 1.89
CA THR A 47 -22.77 -7.01 1.05
C THR A 47 -23.78 -7.76 0.17
N GLN A 48 -23.69 -9.10 0.10
CA GLN A 48 -24.60 -9.94 -0.66
C GLN A 48 -25.77 -10.49 0.15
N THR A 49 -25.82 -10.25 1.46
CA THR A 49 -26.87 -10.77 2.37
C THR A 49 -28.28 -10.28 2.03
N CYS A 50 -28.52 -8.97 2.08
CA CYS A 50 -29.76 -8.34 1.62
C CYS A 50 -29.51 -6.90 1.14
N ARG A 51 -30.49 -6.30 0.42
CA ARG A 51 -30.37 -4.93 -0.11
C ARG A 51 -30.00 -3.91 0.96
N ARG A 52 -30.66 -3.97 2.12
CA ARG A 52 -30.39 -3.05 3.24
C ARG A 52 -28.96 -3.14 3.76
N TRP A 53 -28.42 -4.34 3.91
CA TRP A 53 -27.03 -4.53 4.35
C TRP A 53 -26.06 -4.01 3.30
N ARG A 54 -26.33 -4.28 2.02
CA ARG A 54 -25.55 -3.71 0.92
C ARG A 54 -25.52 -2.20 1.00
N ASP A 55 -26.67 -1.54 1.08
CA ASP A 55 -26.76 -0.08 1.06
C ASP A 55 -25.98 0.53 2.24
N VAL A 56 -26.18 0.01 3.46
CA VAL A 56 -25.48 0.49 4.66
C VAL A 56 -23.96 0.28 4.57
N LEU A 57 -23.50 -0.90 4.14
CA LEU A 57 -22.08 -1.20 4.06
C LEU A 57 -21.41 -0.43 2.89
N CYS A 58 -22.12 -0.23 1.78
CA CYS A 58 -21.66 0.64 0.70
C CYS A 58 -21.45 2.08 1.16
N ASP A 59 -22.28 2.58 2.07
CA ASP A 59 -22.15 3.94 2.61
C ASP A 59 -21.08 4.07 3.71
N SER A 60 -20.70 2.98 4.37
CA SER A 60 -19.63 2.98 5.38
C SER A 60 -18.24 3.01 4.73
N ALA A 61 -17.68 4.21 4.64
CA ALA A 61 -16.37 4.47 4.01
C ALA A 61 -15.23 3.64 4.61
N ALA A 62 -15.30 3.27 5.90
CA ALA A 62 -14.25 2.54 6.61
C ALA A 62 -13.95 1.17 5.98
N LEU A 63 -14.96 0.53 5.39
CA LEU A 63 -14.83 -0.77 4.74
C LEU A 63 -14.02 -0.71 3.44
N TRP A 64 -13.98 0.46 2.80
CA TRP A 64 -13.38 0.68 1.49
C TRP A 64 -11.94 1.22 1.57
N THR A 65 -11.39 1.38 2.78
CA THR A 65 -10.08 2.01 3.02
C THR A 65 -8.88 1.11 2.73
N ASN A 66 -9.07 -0.21 2.72
CA ASN A 66 -8.03 -1.18 2.41
C ASN A 66 -8.26 -1.74 1.00
N VAL A 67 -7.43 -1.34 0.05
CA VAL A 67 -7.65 -1.47 -1.38
C VAL A 67 -6.62 -2.39 -2.00
N THR A 68 -7.08 -3.49 -2.57
CA THR A 68 -6.25 -4.37 -3.40
C THR A 68 -6.21 -3.88 -4.84
N ILE A 69 -5.01 -3.79 -5.42
CA ILE A 69 -4.85 -3.43 -6.83
C ILE A 69 -5.37 -4.58 -7.71
N LYS A 70 -6.50 -4.36 -8.38
CA LYS A 70 -7.13 -5.27 -9.34
C LYS A 70 -7.37 -4.55 -10.67
N GLY A 71 -8.56 -4.68 -11.26
CA GLY A 71 -8.97 -3.89 -12.42
C GLY A 71 -9.11 -2.40 -12.10
N ILE A 72 -9.01 -1.55 -13.12
CA ILE A 72 -9.13 -0.09 -12.97
C ILE A 72 -10.50 0.29 -12.40
N ASP A 73 -11.58 -0.30 -12.91
CA ASP A 73 -12.95 0.00 -12.46
C ASP A 73 -13.14 -0.33 -10.98
N TYR A 74 -12.63 -1.49 -10.54
CA TYR A 74 -12.63 -1.88 -9.14
C TYR A 74 -11.86 -0.88 -8.27
N LEU A 75 -10.65 -0.51 -8.70
CA LEU A 75 -9.80 0.43 -7.98
C LEU A 75 -10.51 1.80 -7.83
N GLN A 76 -11.09 2.31 -8.92
CA GLN A 76 -11.84 3.57 -8.91
C GLN A 76 -13.04 3.49 -7.96
N GLU A 77 -13.78 2.37 -7.96
CA GLU A 77 -14.92 2.18 -7.08
C GLU A 77 -14.52 2.17 -5.60
N MET A 78 -13.44 1.48 -5.23
CA MET A 78 -12.94 1.49 -3.85
C MET A 78 -12.50 2.90 -3.42
N LEU A 79 -11.81 3.64 -4.29
CA LEU A 79 -11.31 4.99 -4.02
C LEU A 79 -12.45 6.01 -3.83
N VAL A 80 -13.53 5.87 -4.60
CA VAL A 80 -14.75 6.69 -4.45
C VAL A 80 -15.45 6.37 -3.13
N ARG A 81 -15.68 5.08 -2.84
CA ARG A 81 -16.45 4.64 -1.66
C ARG A 81 -15.71 4.90 -0.33
N SER A 82 -14.38 4.96 -0.35
CA SER A 82 -13.56 5.33 0.81
C SER A 82 -13.58 6.82 1.18
N LYS A 83 -14.23 7.67 0.36
CA LYS A 83 -14.48 9.09 0.62
C LYS A 83 -13.20 9.89 0.91
N LYS A 84 -12.97 10.32 2.15
CA LYS A 84 -11.77 11.09 2.56
C LYS A 84 -10.92 10.34 3.59
N LEU A 85 -11.26 9.08 3.88
CA LEU A 85 -10.55 8.32 4.89
C LEU A 85 -9.14 7.93 4.41
N PRO A 86 -8.19 7.76 5.34
CA PRO A 86 -6.85 7.26 5.03
C PRO A 86 -6.90 5.90 4.33
N LEU A 87 -6.04 5.72 3.33
CA LEU A 87 -6.00 4.55 2.47
C LEU A 87 -4.82 3.63 2.80
N THR A 88 -5.06 2.34 2.77
CA THR A 88 -4.04 1.30 2.71
C THR A 88 -4.18 0.62 1.35
N ILE A 89 -3.16 0.68 0.51
CA ILE A 89 -3.22 0.16 -0.86
C ILE A 89 -2.15 -0.92 -0.99
N HIS A 90 -2.54 -2.08 -1.50
CA HIS A 90 -1.61 -3.18 -1.70
C HIS A 90 -1.89 -3.95 -3.00
N GLY A 91 -0.87 -4.55 -3.61
CA GLY A 91 -1.06 -5.42 -4.77
C GLY A 91 0.11 -5.39 -5.75
N SER A 92 -0.16 -5.82 -6.98
CA SER A 92 0.85 -5.94 -8.04
C SER A 92 0.47 -5.10 -9.27
N LEU A 93 1.45 -4.37 -9.80
CA LEU A 93 1.42 -3.54 -10.99
C LEU A 93 2.40 -4.09 -12.02
N CYS A 94 2.27 -5.39 -12.29
CA CYS A 94 3.24 -6.17 -13.06
C CYS A 94 2.59 -7.07 -14.11
N SER A 95 1.36 -6.75 -14.54
CA SER A 95 0.76 -7.46 -15.68
C SER A 95 1.46 -7.10 -16.98
N ASP A 96 1.36 -7.97 -18.00
CA ASP A 96 1.96 -7.78 -19.34
C ASP A 96 1.54 -6.47 -20.03
N ASP A 97 0.43 -5.86 -19.61
CA ASP A 97 -0.01 -4.54 -20.09
C ASP A 97 0.50 -3.40 -19.18
N ASP A 98 1.71 -2.91 -19.48
CA ASP A 98 2.31 -1.76 -18.79
C ASP A 98 1.44 -0.50 -18.88
N GLN A 99 0.73 -0.28 -19.99
CA GLN A 99 -0.14 0.89 -20.14
C GLN A 99 -1.27 0.89 -19.11
N THR A 100 -1.83 -0.29 -18.80
CA THR A 100 -2.81 -0.46 -17.74
C THR A 100 -2.18 -0.31 -16.34
N ASN A 101 -0.96 -0.80 -16.11
CA ASN A 101 -0.25 -0.60 -14.84
C ASN A 101 0.02 0.89 -14.58
N CYS A 102 0.47 1.63 -15.59
CA CYS A 102 0.66 3.09 -15.52
C CYS A 102 -0.64 3.81 -15.14
N LYS A 103 -1.77 3.45 -15.77
CA LYS A 103 -3.08 4.02 -15.45
C LYS A 103 -3.50 3.76 -14.00
N LYS A 104 -3.32 2.53 -13.51
CA LYS A 104 -3.61 2.16 -12.11
C LYS A 104 -2.73 2.96 -11.14
N LEU A 105 -1.43 3.05 -11.44
CA LEU A 105 -0.48 3.76 -10.59
C LEU A 105 -0.78 5.26 -10.54
N ARG A 106 -1.09 5.90 -11.68
CA ARG A 106 -1.54 7.30 -11.73
C ARG A 106 -2.84 7.52 -10.92
N LEU A 107 -3.79 6.59 -11.00
CA LEU A 107 -5.02 6.64 -10.22
C LEU A 107 -4.76 6.53 -8.71
N ILE A 108 -3.78 5.73 -8.29
CA ILE A 108 -3.32 5.67 -6.90
C ILE A 108 -2.68 7.01 -6.51
N MET A 109 -1.77 7.53 -7.33
CA MET A 109 -1.04 8.77 -7.06
C MET A 109 -1.94 10.02 -6.99
N SER A 110 -3.07 10.03 -7.69
CA SER A 110 -4.07 11.12 -7.58
C SER A 110 -4.76 11.18 -6.21
N HIS A 111 -4.58 10.16 -5.37
CA HIS A 111 -5.08 10.10 -3.99
C HIS A 111 -3.95 10.12 -2.93
N SER A 112 -2.73 10.46 -3.33
CA SER A 112 -1.51 10.48 -2.48
C SER A 112 -1.67 11.15 -1.11
N SER A 113 -2.36 12.29 -1.03
CA SER A 113 -2.56 13.06 0.22
C SER A 113 -3.31 12.31 1.33
N ARG A 114 -3.96 11.21 0.99
CA ARG A 114 -4.73 10.36 1.91
C ARG A 114 -4.21 8.92 1.96
N ILE A 115 -3.13 8.59 1.25
CA ILE A 115 -2.47 7.28 1.38
C ILE A 115 -1.70 7.26 2.70
N ARG A 116 -2.00 6.27 3.53
CA ARG A 116 -1.32 5.97 4.79
C ARG A 116 -0.33 4.82 4.65
N SER A 117 -0.68 3.81 3.87
CA SER A 117 0.18 2.65 3.62
C SER A 117 0.12 2.28 2.14
N LEU A 118 1.28 2.08 1.52
CA LEU A 118 1.41 1.66 0.13
C LEU A 118 2.35 0.47 0.04
N CYS A 119 1.83 -0.69 -0.37
CA CYS A 119 2.57 -1.95 -0.49
C CYS A 119 2.42 -2.53 -1.89
N ILE A 120 3.33 -2.23 -2.80
CA ILE A 120 3.20 -2.58 -4.22
C ILE A 120 4.39 -3.38 -4.74
N THR A 121 4.09 -4.37 -5.59
CA THR A 121 5.05 -4.92 -6.53
C THR A 121 4.88 -4.19 -7.86
N VAL A 122 5.95 -3.72 -8.49
CA VAL A 122 5.85 -2.81 -9.65
C VAL A 122 6.84 -3.17 -10.76
N SER A 123 6.40 -3.07 -12.03
CA SER A 123 7.28 -3.15 -13.19
C SER A 123 8.07 -1.85 -13.38
N PRO A 124 9.31 -1.89 -13.90
CA PRO A 124 10.07 -0.65 -14.12
C PRO A 124 9.42 0.28 -15.16
N GLY A 125 8.69 -0.28 -16.14
CA GLY A 125 7.90 0.51 -17.09
C GLY A 125 6.85 1.38 -16.41
N ALA A 126 6.13 0.81 -15.43
CA ALA A 126 5.14 1.56 -14.66
C ALA A 126 5.75 2.67 -13.78
N LEU A 127 6.95 2.45 -13.20
CA LEU A 127 7.65 3.48 -12.43
C LEU A 127 8.18 4.61 -13.33
N LYS A 128 8.71 4.29 -14.50
CA LYS A 128 9.23 5.29 -15.45
C LYS A 128 8.15 6.29 -15.86
N ASP A 129 6.94 5.82 -16.13
CA ASP A 129 5.79 6.64 -16.48
C ASP A 129 5.45 7.73 -15.45
N LEU A 130 5.68 7.46 -14.16
CA LEU A 130 5.47 8.47 -13.13
C LEU A 130 6.47 9.61 -13.19
N THR A 131 7.70 9.39 -13.68
CA THR A 131 8.72 10.45 -13.79
C THR A 131 8.30 11.54 -14.78
N GLU A 132 7.54 11.17 -15.81
CA GLU A 132 7.09 12.08 -16.88
C GLU A 132 5.88 12.94 -16.48
N VAL A 133 5.18 12.60 -15.39
CA VAL A 133 3.99 13.32 -14.94
C VAL A 133 4.36 14.37 -13.90
N PRO A 134 3.87 15.63 -13.97
CA PRO A 134 4.14 16.64 -12.95
C PRO A 134 3.79 16.15 -11.54
N HIS A 135 4.64 16.42 -10.56
CA HIS A 135 4.39 16.06 -9.17
C HIS A 135 3.34 17.01 -8.59
N ILE A 136 2.10 16.55 -8.41
CA ILE A 136 0.97 17.43 -8.04
C ILE A 136 0.60 17.34 -6.55
N SER A 137 1.05 16.33 -5.80
CA SER A 137 0.53 16.13 -4.43
C SER A 137 1.50 15.47 -3.46
N GLU A 138 1.58 16.01 -2.25
CA GLU A 138 2.42 15.54 -1.14
C GLU A 138 1.81 14.33 -0.42
N MET A 139 2.64 13.35 -0.04
CA MET A 139 2.23 12.17 0.73
C MET A 139 2.25 12.40 2.25
N ASN A 140 1.61 13.46 2.73
CA ASN A 140 1.69 13.92 4.12
C ASN A 140 1.13 12.96 5.19
N LYS A 141 0.53 11.84 4.79
CA LYS A 141 -0.02 10.82 5.70
C LYS A 141 0.63 9.45 5.57
N LEU A 142 1.61 9.30 4.67
CA LEU A 142 2.24 8.01 4.41
C LEU A 142 3.12 7.59 5.59
N GLU A 143 2.67 6.58 6.31
CA GLU A 143 3.36 6.00 7.46
C GLU A 143 4.15 4.74 7.08
N ALA A 144 3.72 4.02 6.05
CA ALA A 144 4.35 2.78 5.60
C ALA A 144 4.47 2.72 4.08
N LEU A 145 5.69 2.47 3.60
CA LEU A 145 6.01 2.28 2.19
C LEU A 145 6.72 0.94 2.01
N ASP A 146 6.17 0.10 1.15
CA ASP A 146 6.74 -1.17 0.71
C ASP A 146 6.68 -1.22 -0.81
N ILE A 147 7.84 -1.12 -1.46
CA ILE A 147 7.95 -1.23 -2.92
C ILE A 147 8.92 -2.37 -3.25
N THR A 148 8.41 -3.34 -4.01
CA THR A 148 9.21 -4.42 -4.58
C THR A 148 9.23 -4.25 -6.09
N GLN A 149 10.40 -3.90 -6.65
CA GLN A 149 10.55 -3.84 -8.09
C GLN A 149 10.82 -5.24 -8.65
N ILE A 150 10.20 -5.60 -9.77
CA ILE A 150 10.51 -6.87 -10.44
C ILE A 150 11.86 -6.74 -11.17
N PRO A 151 12.81 -7.69 -10.98
CA PRO A 151 14.04 -7.73 -11.74
C PRO A 151 13.75 -7.87 -13.24
N ILE A 152 14.33 -7.00 -14.08
CA ILE A 152 14.27 -7.20 -15.53
C ILE A 152 15.42 -8.12 -15.92
N GLU A 153 15.12 -9.27 -16.53
CA GLU A 153 16.12 -10.23 -17.00
C GLU A 153 16.85 -9.76 -18.28
N THR A 154 16.38 -8.69 -18.94
CA THR A 154 16.70 -8.44 -20.37
C THR A 154 17.08 -7.01 -20.78
N LEU A 155 17.31 -6.05 -19.88
CA LEU A 155 17.77 -4.71 -20.28
C LEU A 155 19.21 -4.47 -19.82
N GLU A 156 20.13 -4.53 -20.79
CA GLU A 156 21.53 -4.12 -20.70
C GLU A 156 21.69 -2.60 -20.49
N ASP A 157 20.60 -1.83 -20.66
CA ASP A 157 20.56 -0.42 -20.30
C ASP A 157 20.22 -0.28 -18.82
N GLY A 158 21.25 0.09 -18.04
CA GLY A 158 21.11 0.47 -16.64
C GLY A 158 19.93 1.41 -16.46
N MET A 159 19.09 1.11 -15.47
CA MET A 159 17.98 1.98 -15.12
C MET A 159 18.52 3.40 -14.92
N PRO A 160 17.94 4.42 -15.58
CA PRO A 160 18.30 5.79 -15.30
C PRO A 160 18.03 6.03 -13.80
N ASN A 161 19.07 6.53 -13.13
CA ASN A 161 19.05 7.04 -11.77
C ASN A 161 17.91 8.06 -11.71
N THR A 162 16.74 7.63 -11.24
CA THR A 162 15.52 8.42 -11.31
C THR A 162 15.10 8.69 -9.89
N ASP A 163 14.94 9.97 -9.56
CA ASP A 163 14.38 10.44 -8.28
C ASP A 163 12.90 10.03 -8.12
N ILE A 164 12.46 8.91 -8.70
CA ILE A 164 11.10 8.41 -8.63
C ILE A 164 10.67 8.18 -7.18
N LEU A 165 11.60 7.75 -6.34
CA LEU A 165 11.34 7.52 -4.93
C LEU A 165 11.09 8.81 -4.15
N SER A 166 11.58 9.97 -4.63
CA SER A 166 11.27 11.28 -4.01
C SER A 166 9.76 11.57 -3.97
N ARG A 167 8.97 10.95 -4.86
CA ARG A 167 7.51 11.11 -4.90
C ARG A 167 6.78 10.50 -3.70
N PHE A 168 7.45 9.62 -2.98
CA PHE A 168 6.90 8.94 -1.81
C PHE A 168 7.41 9.55 -0.49
N GLN A 169 8.04 10.73 -0.56
CA GLN A 169 8.49 11.43 0.63
C GLN A 169 7.31 11.76 1.55
N SER A 170 7.52 11.51 2.84
CA SER A 170 6.54 11.83 3.86
C SER A 170 7.23 12.17 5.17
N PRO A 171 6.79 13.25 5.86
CA PRO A 171 7.35 13.61 7.15
C PRO A 171 6.97 12.63 8.26
N VAL A 172 5.99 11.75 8.03
CA VAL A 172 5.46 10.80 9.03
C VAL A 172 5.77 9.35 8.69
N LEU A 173 6.71 9.11 7.77
CA LEU A 173 7.11 7.76 7.35
C LEU A 173 7.79 7.02 8.51
N ARG A 174 7.26 5.85 8.88
CA ARG A 174 7.75 5.02 9.99
C ARG A 174 8.30 3.68 9.54
N SER A 175 7.76 3.13 8.46
CA SER A 175 8.16 1.83 7.93
C SER A 175 8.53 1.97 6.46
N LEU A 176 9.78 1.60 6.13
CA LEU A 176 10.28 1.59 4.77
C LEU A 176 10.81 0.21 4.41
N ARG A 177 10.24 -0.41 3.38
CA ARG A 177 10.74 -1.65 2.77
C ARG A 177 10.93 -1.41 1.27
N LEU A 178 12.16 -1.56 0.80
CA LEU A 178 12.47 -1.43 -0.62
C LEU A 178 13.26 -2.64 -1.09
N THR A 179 12.80 -3.25 -2.17
CA THR A 179 13.43 -4.43 -2.78
C THR A 179 13.77 -4.13 -4.24
N HIS A 180 15.01 -4.42 -4.63
CA HIS A 180 15.60 -4.18 -5.95
C HIS A 180 15.78 -2.70 -6.33
N PHE A 181 16.17 -1.85 -5.37
CA PHE A 181 16.54 -0.45 -5.59
C PHE A 181 18.02 -0.19 -5.29
N GLN A 182 18.62 0.81 -5.96
CA GLN A 182 19.97 1.29 -5.62
C GLN A 182 19.92 2.17 -4.38
N PHE A 183 21.02 2.28 -3.64
CA PHE A 183 21.02 3.06 -2.40
C PHE A 183 20.75 4.55 -2.65
N ASP A 184 21.29 5.11 -3.73
CA ASP A 184 21.12 6.53 -4.09
C ASP A 184 19.65 6.88 -4.29
N ASP A 185 18.88 6.00 -4.94
CA ASP A 185 17.43 6.18 -5.12
C ASP A 185 16.68 6.21 -3.78
N VAL A 186 17.19 5.49 -2.78
CA VAL A 186 16.53 5.32 -1.48
C VAL A 186 16.76 6.52 -0.55
N GLN A 187 17.90 7.21 -0.67
CA GLN A 187 18.28 8.31 0.22
C GLN A 187 17.19 9.36 0.49
N PRO A 188 16.39 9.80 -0.51
CA PRO A 188 15.33 10.79 -0.29
C PRO A 188 14.23 10.36 0.70
N LEU A 189 14.09 9.06 0.95
CA LEU A 189 13.07 8.48 1.85
C LEU A 189 13.60 8.20 3.26
N LEU A 190 14.92 8.31 3.44
CA LEU A 190 15.60 8.05 4.71
C LEU A 190 15.42 9.28 5.61
N CYS A 191 14.52 9.18 6.59
CA CYS A 191 14.16 10.26 7.49
C CYS A 191 14.21 9.80 8.95
N SER A 192 14.29 10.76 9.88
CA SER A 192 14.50 10.50 11.31
C SER A 192 13.32 9.82 12.01
N THR A 193 12.14 9.80 11.38
CA THR A 193 10.91 9.19 11.91
C THR A 193 10.81 7.69 11.63
N LEU A 194 11.78 7.11 10.90
CA LEU A 194 11.81 5.69 10.59
C LEU A 194 12.05 4.84 11.83
N THR A 195 11.17 3.86 12.02
CA THR A 195 11.22 2.82 13.07
C THR A 195 11.59 1.45 12.50
N THR A 196 11.22 1.21 11.24
CA THR A 196 11.50 -0.04 10.53
C THR A 196 12.12 0.28 9.17
N LEU A 197 13.29 -0.28 8.91
CA LEU A 197 14.01 -0.16 7.64
C LEU A 197 14.36 -1.55 7.11
N THR A 198 13.91 -1.87 5.91
CA THR A 198 14.35 -3.07 5.17
C THR A 198 14.79 -2.68 3.76
N LEU A 199 16.06 -2.93 3.45
CA LEU A 199 16.62 -2.68 2.12
C LEU A 199 17.20 -3.98 1.56
N THR A 200 16.72 -4.38 0.39
CA THR A 200 17.20 -5.56 -0.33
C THR A 200 17.54 -5.14 -1.76
N GLY A 201 18.75 -5.35 -2.25
CA GLY A 201 19.10 -4.86 -3.58
C GLY A 201 20.57 -5.02 -3.98
N PRO A 202 20.89 -4.72 -5.25
CA PRO A 202 22.21 -4.94 -5.83
C PRO A 202 23.35 -4.13 -5.21
N GLY A 203 23.05 -3.12 -4.38
CA GLY A 203 23.98 -2.50 -3.44
C GLY A 203 25.13 -1.68 -4.05
N SER A 204 25.16 -0.38 -3.73
CA SER A 204 26.28 0.53 -4.03
C SER A 204 26.76 1.33 -2.81
N ALA A 205 26.10 1.19 -1.66
CA ALA A 205 26.42 1.97 -0.45
C ALA A 205 27.71 1.47 0.20
N SER A 206 28.59 2.38 0.57
CA SER A 206 29.67 2.05 1.51
C SER A 206 29.09 1.81 2.92
N PRO A 207 29.73 0.97 3.74
CA PRO A 207 29.32 0.80 5.15
C PRO A 207 29.33 2.12 5.94
N SER A 208 30.24 3.04 5.61
CA SER A 208 30.37 4.34 6.26
C SER A 208 29.20 5.27 5.95
N GLU A 209 28.76 5.34 4.69
CA GLU A 209 27.58 6.12 4.29
C GLU A 209 26.32 5.57 4.95
N MET A 210 26.16 4.24 4.97
CA MET A 210 25.05 3.61 5.67
C MET A 210 25.08 3.94 7.17
N ALA A 211 26.25 3.87 7.82
CA ALA A 211 26.37 4.21 9.23
C ALA A 211 26.00 5.68 9.51
N GLN A 212 26.40 6.62 8.66
CA GLN A 212 26.02 8.03 8.79
C GLN A 212 24.51 8.25 8.67
N VAL A 213 23.88 7.55 7.72
CA VAL A 213 22.43 7.62 7.54
C VAL A 213 21.68 7.03 8.75
N LEU A 214 22.13 5.88 9.25
CA LEU A 214 21.53 5.22 10.42
C LEU A 214 21.67 6.07 11.69
N GLN A 215 22.74 6.85 11.83
CA GLN A 215 22.88 7.81 12.94
C GLN A 215 21.78 8.88 12.95
N GLY A 216 21.20 9.18 11.79
CA GLY A 216 20.08 10.12 11.66
C GLY A 216 18.70 9.55 12.06
N MET A 217 18.62 8.27 12.45
CA MET A 217 17.37 7.55 12.75
C MET A 217 17.37 7.07 14.21
N PRO A 218 17.13 7.97 15.19
CA PRO A 218 17.25 7.65 16.61
C PRO A 218 16.18 6.65 17.08
N ASP A 219 15.02 6.62 16.43
CA ASP A 219 13.88 5.78 16.82
C ASP A 219 13.84 4.44 16.05
N LEU A 220 14.94 4.05 15.40
CA LEU A 220 14.99 2.83 14.60
C LEU A 220 14.99 1.58 15.50
N GLU A 221 13.90 0.80 15.44
CA GLU A 221 13.71 -0.41 16.23
C GLU A 221 14.06 -1.69 15.44
N SER A 222 13.88 -1.67 14.12
CA SER A 222 14.07 -2.83 13.24
C SER A 222 14.86 -2.47 11.99
N LEU A 223 16.01 -3.12 11.80
CA LEU A 223 16.89 -2.94 10.65
C LEU A 223 17.14 -4.28 9.95
N ASN A 224 16.90 -4.35 8.65
CA ASN A 224 17.25 -5.50 7.81
C ASN A 224 17.91 -5.01 6.51
N LEU A 225 19.18 -5.38 6.31
CA LEU A 225 19.97 -5.01 5.14
C LEU A 225 20.42 -6.27 4.42
N LEU A 226 19.89 -6.48 3.22
CA LEU A 226 20.30 -7.51 2.27
C LEU A 226 20.88 -6.82 1.03
N LEU A 227 21.97 -6.08 1.25
CA LEU A 227 22.69 -5.30 0.25
C LEU A 227 24.04 -5.94 -0.04
N ASN A 228 24.48 -5.87 -1.29
CA ASN A 228 25.87 -6.13 -1.62
C ASN A 228 26.67 -4.86 -1.29
N PHE A 229 27.56 -4.93 -0.30
CA PHE A 229 28.49 -3.83 -0.06
C PHE A 229 29.61 -3.90 -1.10
N SER A 230 29.92 -2.78 -1.76
CA SER A 230 31.12 -2.72 -2.58
C SER A 230 32.34 -2.96 -1.66
N PRO A 231 33.35 -3.73 -2.11
CA PRO A 231 34.60 -3.79 -1.38
C PRO A 231 35.17 -2.38 -1.36
N SER A 232 35.24 -1.78 -0.18
CA SER A 232 35.87 -0.49 0.07
C SER A 232 37.19 -0.42 -0.69
N ASP A 233 37.38 0.62 -1.51
CA ASP A 233 38.70 0.96 -2.05
C ASP A 233 39.68 0.98 -0.88
N ALA A 234 40.60 0.01 -0.89
CA ALA A 234 41.65 -0.09 0.09
C ALA A 234 42.52 1.16 -0.04
N VAL A 235 42.47 2.01 0.99
CA VAL A 235 43.46 3.07 1.23
C VAL A 235 44.80 2.45 1.58
#